data_AF-A0A933PKW7-F1
#
_entry.id   AF-A0A933PKW7-F1
#
_cell.length_a   1.000
_cell.length_b   1.000
_cell.length_c   1.000
_cell.angle_alpha   90.00
_cell.angle_beta   90.00
_cell.angle_gamma   90.00
#
_symmetry.space_group_name_H-M   'P 1'
#
loop_
_entity.id
_entity.type
_entity.pdbx_description
1 polymer ?
#
loop_
_entity_poly.entity_id
_entity_poly.type
_entity_poly.pdbx_seq_one_letter_code
_entity_poly.pdbx_strand_id
1 'polypeptide(L)'
;MPMRGLLAAGGGVTSALLFLAVIKGQAGGVLLAYLAPMPLFLSGLALGAGPAAGAAAMGTLLAAAMVNPKAGFVYGLVVAAPAVLVVAQALRWRPDEQGQPVWYPAGRILAWIGAAGVAGLALGMMLAADPVSELEAQVRRFVEMGVGLMAPDLPEPMRAELVAMQTPLFPAGAAVGAMLMLIANGLAAQGLLERTGRHRRGRLDLAGLVLPWGSLAALAMFAAAALLLGEGWRYAARNLAVVAAVPFFFQGLGVVHTLVRRLANPKLVLAGFYVALVPFFALAALAVTALGVVECWAGLRQRVGGPAVKEDG
;
A
#
# COMPACT_ATOMS: atom_id res chain seq x y z
N MET A 1 27.83 -10.61 -15.68
CA MET A 1 27.46 -9.64 -14.63
C MET A 1 26.97 -8.27 -15.15
N PRO A 2 27.52 -7.63 -16.22
CA PRO A 2 27.13 -6.24 -16.59
C PRO A 2 25.70 -6.10 -17.14
N MET A 3 25.21 -7.11 -17.87
CA MET A 3 23.85 -7.09 -18.45
C MET A 3 22.74 -6.94 -17.40
N ARG A 4 22.88 -7.61 -16.24
CA ARG A 4 21.89 -7.52 -15.16
C ARG A 4 21.88 -6.14 -14.51
N GLY A 5 23.05 -5.50 -14.39
CA GLY A 5 23.17 -4.13 -13.87
C GLY A 5 22.53 -3.10 -14.81
N LEU A 6 22.76 -3.22 -16.12
CA LEU A 6 22.16 -2.35 -17.13
C LEU A 6 20.63 -2.46 -17.17
N LEU A 7 20.08 -3.68 -17.12
CA LEU A 7 18.63 -3.90 -17.09
C LEU A 7 18.00 -3.35 -15.80
N ALA A 8 18.67 -3.50 -14.66
CA ALA A 8 18.21 -2.93 -13.39
C ALA A 8 18.25 -1.40 -13.41
N ALA A 9 19.34 -0.81 -13.89
CA ALA A 9 19.45 0.64 -14.05
C ALA A 9 18.36 1.18 -14.99
N GLY A 10 18.06 0.49 -16.09
CA GLY A 10 16.95 0.82 -17.00
C GLY A 10 15.59 0.81 -16.30
N GLY A 11 15.33 -0.16 -15.41
CA GLY A 11 14.14 -0.18 -14.58
C GLY A 11 14.04 1.03 -13.64
N GLY A 12 15.16 1.41 -13.01
CA GLY A 12 15.26 2.58 -12.15
C GLY A 12 15.00 3.90 -12.88
N VAL A 13 15.65 4.08 -14.03
CA VAL A 13 15.47 5.25 -14.90
C VAL A 13 14.02 5.34 -15.37
N THR A 14 13.45 4.24 -15.85
CA THR A 14 12.05 4.21 -16.34
C THR A 14 11.08 4.59 -15.23
N SER A 15 11.24 4.01 -14.03
CA SER A 15 10.42 4.34 -12.85
C SER A 15 10.48 5.82 -12.49
N ALA A 16 11.67 6.41 -12.47
CA ALA A 16 11.84 7.83 -12.18
C ALA A 16 11.22 8.71 -13.28
N LEU A 17 11.40 8.39 -14.56
CA LEU A 17 10.79 9.14 -15.66
C LEU A 17 9.26 9.12 -15.60
N LEU A 18 8.67 7.96 -15.28
CA LEU A 18 7.22 7.81 -15.08
C LEU A 18 6.72 8.70 -13.93
N PHE A 19 7.43 8.72 -12.80
CA PHE A 19 7.11 9.59 -11.67
C PHE A 19 7.21 11.09 -12.05
N LEU A 20 8.25 11.46 -12.77
CA LEU A 20 8.50 12.85 -13.20
C LEU A 20 7.51 13.35 -14.26
N ALA A 21 6.77 12.47 -14.94
CA ALA A 21 5.78 12.84 -15.95
C ALA A 21 4.65 13.71 -15.35
N VAL A 22 4.26 13.46 -14.09
CA VAL A 22 3.32 14.33 -13.35
C VAL A 22 3.89 15.73 -13.17
N ILE A 23 5.15 15.83 -12.73
CA ILE A 23 5.77 17.12 -12.38
C ILE A 23 5.94 17.99 -13.62
N LYS A 24 6.20 17.37 -14.76
CA LYS A 24 6.37 18.05 -16.05
C LYS A 24 5.05 18.35 -16.78
N GLY A 25 3.90 18.05 -16.18
CA GLY A 25 2.59 18.37 -16.76
C GLY A 25 2.27 17.63 -18.06
N GLN A 26 2.84 16.44 -18.29
CA GLN A 26 2.61 15.69 -19.51
C GLN A 26 1.18 15.14 -19.58
N ALA A 27 0.63 15.02 -20.79
CA ALA A 27 -0.65 14.36 -21.02
C ALA A 27 -0.62 12.92 -20.48
N GLY A 28 -1.54 12.58 -19.58
CA GLY A 28 -1.54 11.29 -18.90
C GLY A 28 -0.46 11.11 -17.82
N GLY A 29 0.26 12.18 -17.45
CA GLY A 29 1.35 12.13 -16.46
C GLY A 29 0.94 11.48 -15.15
N VAL A 30 -0.29 11.75 -14.67
CA VAL A 30 -0.86 11.11 -13.47
C VAL A 30 -0.91 9.59 -13.60
N LEU A 31 -1.44 9.07 -14.70
CA LEU A 31 -1.51 7.62 -14.96
C LEU A 31 -0.11 7.00 -15.05
N LEU A 32 0.83 7.71 -15.68
CA LEU A 32 2.22 7.26 -15.76
C LEU A 32 2.89 7.22 -14.37
N ALA A 33 2.67 8.23 -13.54
CA ALA A 33 3.20 8.27 -12.18
C ALA A 33 2.65 7.13 -11.31
N TYR A 34 1.39 6.73 -11.52
CA TYR A 34 0.82 5.54 -10.87
C TYR A 34 1.50 4.22 -11.28
N LEU A 35 2.17 4.18 -12.44
CA LEU A 35 2.93 3.00 -12.89
C LEU A 35 4.40 3.05 -12.48
N ALA A 36 4.87 4.11 -11.80
CA ALA A 36 6.26 4.26 -11.42
C ALA A 36 6.83 3.06 -10.64
N PRO A 37 6.12 2.42 -9.68
CA PRO A 37 6.69 1.25 -8.99
C PRO A 37 6.90 0.01 -9.88
N MET A 38 6.16 -0.14 -10.99
CA MET A 38 6.16 -1.37 -11.79
C MET A 38 7.54 -1.71 -12.38
N PRO A 39 8.29 -0.79 -13.02
CA PRO A 39 9.65 -1.08 -13.46
C PRO A 39 10.61 -1.55 -12.35
N LEU A 40 10.47 -1.01 -11.12
CA LEU A 40 11.25 -1.47 -9.97
C LEU A 40 10.86 -2.90 -9.56
N PHE A 41 9.56 -3.23 -9.57
CA PHE A 41 9.12 -4.59 -9.32
C PHE A 41 9.55 -5.58 -10.40
N LEU A 42 9.46 -5.22 -11.69
CA LEU A 42 9.88 -6.07 -12.79
C LEU A 42 11.37 -6.38 -12.73
N SER A 43 12.19 -5.36 -12.51
CA SER A 43 13.64 -5.54 -12.35
C SER A 43 13.96 -6.38 -11.10
N GLY A 44 13.31 -6.08 -9.98
CA GLY A 44 13.56 -6.77 -8.71
C GLY A 44 13.12 -8.22 -8.68
N LEU A 45 11.88 -8.51 -9.06
CA LEU A 45 11.32 -9.86 -9.04
C LEU A 45 11.96 -10.79 -10.08
N ALA A 46 12.46 -10.24 -11.20
CA ALA A 46 13.19 -11.02 -12.21
C ALA A 46 14.69 -11.18 -11.89
N LEU A 47 15.35 -10.13 -11.39
CA LEU A 47 16.82 -10.07 -11.27
C LEU A 47 17.34 -10.18 -9.82
N GLY A 48 16.49 -10.01 -8.82
CA GLY A 48 16.83 -10.13 -7.40
C GLY A 48 16.73 -8.81 -6.62
N ALA A 49 16.82 -8.91 -5.29
CA ALA A 49 16.74 -7.75 -4.39
C ALA A 49 17.89 -6.75 -4.57
N GLY A 50 19.13 -7.21 -4.81
CA GLY A 50 20.28 -6.33 -5.08
C GLY A 50 20.08 -5.45 -6.31
N PRO A 51 19.72 -6.02 -7.48
CA PRO A 51 19.31 -5.24 -8.66
C PRO A 51 18.16 -4.27 -8.40
N ALA A 52 17.15 -4.65 -7.61
CA ALA A 52 16.07 -3.73 -7.22
C ALA A 52 16.60 -2.50 -6.46
N ALA A 53 17.51 -2.71 -5.51
CA ALA A 53 18.14 -1.64 -4.75
C ALA A 53 18.98 -0.71 -5.66
N GLY A 54 19.73 -1.28 -6.61
CA GLY A 54 20.47 -0.51 -7.61
C GLY A 54 19.55 0.32 -8.52
N ALA A 55 18.42 -0.26 -8.96
CA ALA A 55 17.38 0.43 -9.73
C ALA A 55 16.78 1.60 -8.93
N ALA A 56 16.43 1.36 -7.67
CA ALA A 56 15.90 2.37 -6.77
C ALA A 56 16.88 3.53 -6.53
N ALA A 57 18.16 3.22 -6.29
CA ALA A 57 19.20 4.23 -6.12
C ALA A 57 19.36 5.08 -7.40
N MET A 58 19.45 4.44 -8.57
CA MET A 58 19.56 5.13 -9.85
C MET A 58 18.36 6.05 -10.12
N GLY A 59 17.14 5.55 -9.91
CA GLY A 59 15.93 6.36 -10.09
C GLY A 59 15.86 7.54 -9.12
N THR A 60 16.31 7.35 -7.88
CA THR A 60 16.35 8.40 -6.85
C THR A 60 17.34 9.50 -7.23
N LEU A 61 18.54 9.12 -7.66
CA LEU A 61 19.57 10.06 -8.14
C LEU A 61 19.09 10.81 -9.38
N LEU A 62 18.41 10.14 -10.32
CA LEU A 62 17.87 10.77 -11.52
C LEU A 62 16.78 11.80 -11.17
N ALA A 63 15.84 11.45 -10.28
CA ALA A 63 14.81 12.38 -9.82
C ALA A 63 15.41 13.60 -9.10
N ALA A 64 16.47 13.37 -8.30
CA ALA A 64 17.22 14.45 -7.65
C ALA A 64 17.88 15.40 -8.66
N ALA A 65 18.54 14.84 -9.68
CA ALA A 65 19.28 15.58 -10.68
C ALA A 65 18.37 16.33 -11.69
N MET A 66 17.23 15.75 -12.05
CA MET A 66 16.33 16.33 -13.07
C MET A 66 15.39 17.41 -12.53
N VAL A 67 15.09 17.40 -11.24
CA VAL A 67 14.14 18.34 -10.62
C VAL A 67 14.79 19.10 -9.47
N ASN A 68 15.08 18.41 -8.36
CA ASN A 68 15.83 18.93 -7.21
C ASN A 68 16.03 17.80 -6.16
N PRO A 69 16.93 17.97 -5.18
CA PRO A 69 17.15 16.97 -4.12
C PRO A 69 15.89 16.54 -3.37
N LYS A 70 14.93 17.46 -3.15
CA LYS A 70 13.65 17.16 -2.50
C LYS A 70 12.80 16.19 -3.32
N ALA A 71 12.74 16.35 -4.63
CA ALA A 71 12.03 15.43 -5.52
C ALA A 71 12.64 14.02 -5.51
N GLY A 72 13.98 13.95 -5.51
CA GLY A 72 14.70 12.69 -5.31
C GLY A 72 14.35 12.03 -3.98
N PHE A 73 14.37 12.79 -2.88
CA PHE A 73 13.99 12.31 -1.55
C PHE A 73 12.55 11.77 -1.52
N VAL A 74 11.58 12.51 -2.06
CA VAL A 74 10.17 12.08 -2.11
C VAL A 74 9.99 10.81 -2.94
N TYR A 75 10.60 10.74 -4.13
CA TYR A 75 10.58 9.53 -4.95
C TYR A 75 11.21 8.34 -4.21
N GLY A 76 12.38 8.55 -3.62
CA GLY A 76 13.12 7.53 -2.88
C GLY A 76 12.29 6.97 -1.72
N LEU A 77 11.64 7.85 -0.95
CA LEU A 77 10.86 7.50 0.23
C LEU A 77 9.51 6.85 -0.11
N VAL A 78 8.77 7.40 -1.08
CA VAL A 78 7.37 7.02 -1.34
C VAL A 78 7.26 5.90 -2.38
N VAL A 79 8.21 5.82 -3.32
CA VAL A 79 8.16 4.87 -4.43
C VAL A 79 9.26 3.82 -4.29
N ALA A 80 10.52 4.27 -4.21
CA ALA A 80 11.65 3.38 -4.40
C ALA A 80 11.90 2.46 -3.20
N ALA A 81 11.96 3.01 -1.99
CA ALA A 81 12.22 2.26 -0.77
C ALA A 81 11.13 1.23 -0.45
N PRO A 82 9.81 1.55 -0.54
CA PRO A 82 8.76 0.56 -0.34
C PRO A 82 8.80 -0.55 -1.39
N ALA A 83 9.09 -0.24 -2.65
CA ALA A 83 9.22 -1.25 -3.70
C ALA A 83 10.39 -2.20 -3.42
N VAL A 84 11.56 -1.69 -3.04
CA VAL A 84 12.73 -2.51 -2.67
C VAL A 84 12.44 -3.36 -1.44
N LEU A 85 11.79 -2.80 -0.42
CA LEU A 85 11.36 -3.54 0.77
C LEU A 85 10.46 -4.72 0.36
N VAL A 86 9.43 -4.48 -0.44
CA VAL A 86 8.50 -5.53 -0.88
C VAL A 86 9.22 -6.58 -1.73
N VAL A 87 10.08 -6.20 -2.67
CA VAL A 87 10.88 -7.16 -3.46
C VAL A 87 11.78 -8.00 -2.55
N ALA A 88 12.48 -7.37 -1.59
CA ALA A 88 13.35 -8.06 -0.67
C ALA A 88 12.57 -9.09 0.16
N GLN A 89 11.39 -8.74 0.67
CA GLN A 89 10.54 -9.66 1.42
C GLN A 89 9.96 -10.76 0.51
N ALA A 90 9.53 -10.42 -0.70
CA ALA A 90 8.96 -11.38 -1.66
C ALA A 90 9.96 -12.46 -2.08
N LEU A 91 11.26 -12.12 -2.16
CA LEU A 91 12.31 -13.04 -2.57
C LEU A 91 12.98 -13.79 -1.41
N ARG A 92 12.56 -13.57 -0.16
CA ARG A 92 13.00 -14.38 0.97
C ARG A 92 12.37 -15.77 0.89
N TRP A 93 13.19 -16.79 1.03
CA TRP A 93 12.78 -18.19 1.12
C TRP A 93 13.68 -18.94 2.09
N ARG A 94 13.18 -20.08 2.57
CA ARG A 94 13.92 -21.07 3.35
C ARG A 94 13.55 -22.47 2.84
N PRO A 95 14.45 -23.46 2.85
CA PRO A 95 14.08 -24.84 2.53
C PRO A 95 13.21 -25.42 3.66
N ASP A 96 12.23 -26.25 3.32
CA ASP A 96 11.56 -27.14 4.28
C ASP A 96 12.38 -28.43 4.53
N GLU A 97 11.82 -29.35 5.33
CA GLU A 97 12.41 -30.65 5.64
C GLU A 97 12.67 -31.52 4.39
N GLN A 98 11.97 -31.25 3.29
CA GLN A 98 12.08 -31.97 2.02
C GLN A 98 12.94 -31.19 1.00
N GLY A 99 13.55 -30.08 1.41
CA GLY A 99 14.37 -29.21 0.57
C GLY A 99 13.59 -28.32 -0.40
N GLN A 100 12.26 -28.26 -0.31
CA GLN A 100 11.43 -27.41 -1.16
C GLN A 100 11.43 -25.95 -0.65
N PRO A 101 11.33 -24.95 -1.56
CA PRO A 101 11.40 -23.56 -1.17
C PRO A 101 10.09 -23.09 -0.51
N VAL A 102 10.15 -22.81 0.79
CA VAL A 102 9.10 -22.10 1.53
C VAL A 102 9.34 -20.60 1.43
N TRP A 103 8.52 -19.94 0.63
CA TRP A 103 8.60 -18.50 0.40
C TRP A 103 7.99 -17.69 1.55
N TYR A 104 8.51 -16.48 1.77
CA TYR A 104 8.00 -15.58 2.80
C TYR A 104 6.50 -15.29 2.61
N PRO A 105 5.64 -15.46 3.63
CA PRO A 105 4.19 -15.44 3.46
C PRO A 105 3.64 -14.11 2.94
N ALA A 106 2.62 -14.17 2.06
CA ALA A 106 1.99 -12.99 1.47
C ALA A 106 1.38 -12.05 2.53
N GLY A 107 0.80 -12.60 3.60
CA GLY A 107 0.26 -11.80 4.71
C GLY A 107 1.35 -10.99 5.44
N ARG A 108 2.56 -11.53 5.58
CA ARG A 108 3.69 -10.79 6.15
C ARG A 108 4.21 -9.72 5.19
N ILE A 109 4.21 -9.96 3.88
CA ILE A 109 4.54 -8.92 2.88
C ILE A 109 3.53 -7.77 2.98
N LEU A 110 2.24 -8.08 3.05
CA LEU A 110 1.19 -7.08 3.23
C LEU A 110 1.34 -6.30 4.55
N ALA A 111 1.76 -6.97 5.63
CA ALA A 111 2.09 -6.31 6.89
C ALA A 111 3.27 -5.32 6.75
N TRP A 112 4.30 -5.67 5.96
CA TRP A 112 5.39 -4.73 5.65
C TRP A 112 4.94 -3.56 4.79
N ILE A 113 4.01 -3.76 3.87
CA ILE A 113 3.38 -2.67 3.10
C ILE A 113 2.61 -1.74 4.05
N GLY A 114 1.84 -2.30 4.99
CA GLY A 114 1.16 -1.53 6.04
C GLY A 114 2.14 -0.74 6.91
N ALA A 115 3.20 -1.38 7.39
CA ALA A 115 4.23 -0.72 8.20
C ALA A 115 4.95 0.40 7.43
N ALA A 116 5.27 0.18 6.16
CA ALA A 116 5.86 1.22 5.29
C ALA A 116 4.89 2.38 5.05
N GLY A 117 3.59 2.11 4.88
CA GLY A 117 2.55 3.14 4.77
C GLY A 117 2.43 3.98 6.04
N VAL A 118 2.39 3.34 7.21
CA VAL A 118 2.36 4.01 8.52
C VAL A 118 3.63 4.85 8.72
N ALA A 119 4.80 4.29 8.48
CA ALA A 119 6.07 4.99 8.65
C ALA A 119 6.21 6.18 7.68
N GLY A 120 5.84 5.98 6.41
CA GLY A 120 5.85 7.03 5.39
C GLY A 120 4.87 8.16 5.71
N LEU A 121 3.67 7.82 6.19
CA LEU A 121 2.69 8.80 6.62
C LEU A 121 3.17 9.58 7.85
N ALA A 122 3.66 8.89 8.88
CA ALA A 122 4.18 9.53 10.09
C ALA A 122 5.33 10.50 9.77
N LEU A 123 6.28 10.07 8.94
CA LEU A 123 7.37 10.93 8.49
C LEU A 123 6.84 12.12 7.66
N GLY A 124 5.90 11.89 6.75
CA GLY A 124 5.28 12.96 5.97
C GLY A 124 4.58 14.00 6.84
N MET A 125 3.90 13.57 7.90
CA MET A 125 3.25 14.45 8.87
C MET A 125 4.27 15.29 9.65
N MET A 126 5.37 14.67 10.12
CA MET A 126 6.44 15.36 10.85
C MET A 126 7.18 16.38 9.97
N LEU A 127 7.28 16.12 8.66
CA LEU A 127 7.89 17.05 7.70
C LEU A 127 6.93 18.14 7.21
N ALA A 128 5.62 17.89 7.30
CA ALA A 128 4.61 18.85 6.88
C ALA A 128 4.44 19.95 7.92
N ALA A 129 4.23 19.59 9.18
CA ALA A 129 3.90 20.52 10.26
C ALA A 129 4.82 20.39 11.47
N ASP A 130 5.26 21.53 12.00
CA ASP A 130 5.99 21.65 13.26
C ASP A 130 5.41 22.83 14.07
N PRO A 131 4.70 22.59 15.21
CA PRO A 131 4.42 21.29 15.81
C PRO A 131 3.34 20.48 15.07
N VAL A 132 3.34 19.15 15.24
CA VAL A 132 2.36 18.23 14.62
C VAL A 132 0.90 18.58 14.95
N SER A 133 0.65 19.28 16.06
CA SER A 133 -0.69 19.78 16.42
C SER A 133 -1.29 20.76 15.40
N GLU A 134 -0.48 21.41 14.56
CA GLU A 134 -0.95 22.31 13.51
C GLU A 134 -1.25 21.60 12.18
N LEU A 135 -1.01 20.29 12.11
CA LEU A 135 -1.12 19.50 10.88
C LEU A 135 -2.50 19.61 10.24
N GLU A 136 -3.59 19.55 11.02
CA GLU A 136 -4.95 19.65 10.48
C GLU A 136 -5.21 21.00 9.80
N ALA A 137 -4.78 22.10 10.43
CA ALA A 137 -4.93 23.44 9.87
C ALA A 137 -4.10 23.61 8.60
N GLN A 138 -2.88 23.06 8.57
CA GLN A 138 -2.03 23.13 7.38
C GLN A 138 -2.60 22.29 6.23
N VAL A 139 -3.09 21.08 6.51
CA VAL A 139 -3.78 20.25 5.52
C VAL A 139 -5.04 20.94 5.02
N ARG A 140 -5.83 21.58 5.90
CA ARG A 140 -7.02 22.35 5.51
C ARG A 140 -6.67 23.44 4.50
N ARG A 141 -5.64 24.26 4.78
CA ARG A 141 -5.15 25.29 3.85
C ARG A 141 -4.70 24.71 2.51
N PHE A 142 -4.03 23.55 2.54
CA PHE A 142 -3.60 22.85 1.33
C PHE A 142 -4.80 22.36 0.50
N VAL A 143 -5.80 21.77 1.15
CA VAL A 143 -7.04 21.32 0.50
C VAL A 143 -7.84 22.49 -0.05
N GLU A 144 -7.96 23.60 0.69
CA GLU A 144 -8.61 24.85 0.23
C GLU A 144 -7.98 25.36 -1.07
N MET A 145 -6.64 25.44 -1.10
CA MET A 145 -5.91 25.83 -2.29
C MET A 145 -6.17 24.87 -3.46
N GLY A 146 -6.15 23.56 -3.21
CA GLY A 146 -6.42 22.54 -4.22
C GLY A 146 -7.84 22.64 -4.80
N VAL A 147 -8.85 22.78 -3.95
CA VAL A 147 -10.25 22.95 -4.38
C VAL A 147 -10.43 24.26 -5.14
N GLY A 148 -9.81 25.36 -4.70
CA GLY A 148 -9.85 26.65 -5.39
C GLY A 148 -9.26 26.59 -6.81
N LEU A 149 -8.20 25.79 -7.02
CA LEU A 149 -7.60 25.60 -8.34
C LEU A 149 -8.41 24.65 -9.23
N MET A 150 -8.96 23.57 -8.67
CA MET A 150 -9.67 22.54 -9.45
C MET A 150 -11.11 22.93 -9.79
N ALA A 151 -11.73 23.75 -8.95
CA ALA A 151 -13.14 24.07 -9.03
C ALA A 151 -13.37 25.56 -8.71
N PRO A 152 -12.79 26.48 -9.53
CA PRO A 152 -12.84 27.92 -9.26
C PRO A 152 -14.27 28.45 -9.25
N ASP A 153 -15.12 27.92 -10.13
CA ASP A 153 -16.50 28.37 -10.36
C ASP A 153 -17.52 27.86 -9.34
N LEU A 154 -17.11 27.01 -8.38
CA LEU A 154 -18.03 26.52 -7.35
C LEU A 154 -18.40 27.63 -6.36
N PRO A 155 -19.68 27.71 -5.94
CA PRO A 155 -20.08 28.59 -4.85
C PRO A 155 -19.29 28.32 -3.57
N GLU A 156 -18.94 29.38 -2.84
CA GLU A 156 -18.22 29.29 -1.56
C GLU A 156 -18.80 28.28 -0.55
N PRO A 157 -20.12 28.19 -0.29
CA PRO A 157 -20.63 27.21 0.67
C PRO A 157 -20.33 25.77 0.25
N MET A 158 -20.39 25.47 -1.06
CA MET A 158 -20.09 24.13 -1.57
C MET A 158 -18.59 23.84 -1.56
N ARG A 159 -17.75 24.84 -1.86
CA ARG A 159 -16.29 24.73 -1.72
C ARG A 159 -15.88 24.48 -0.27
N ALA A 160 -16.48 25.19 0.69
CA ALA A 160 -16.23 24.98 2.11
C ALA A 160 -16.63 23.57 2.57
N GLU A 161 -17.75 23.06 2.07
CA GLU A 161 -18.19 21.68 2.33
C GLU A 161 -17.22 20.64 1.75
N LEU A 162 -16.76 20.82 0.50
CA LEU A 162 -15.75 19.94 -0.11
C LEU A 162 -14.44 19.90 0.67
N VAL A 163 -14.01 21.05 1.20
CA VAL A 163 -12.82 21.15 2.06
C VAL A 163 -13.06 20.40 3.38
N ALA A 164 -14.20 20.62 4.03
CA ALA A 164 -14.56 19.98 5.30
C ALA A 164 -14.68 18.45 5.16
N MET A 165 -15.15 17.96 4.02
CA MET A 165 -15.26 16.53 3.71
C MET A 165 -13.90 15.87 3.45
N GLN A 166 -12.97 16.57 2.79
CA GLN A 166 -11.67 16.01 2.41
C GLN A 166 -10.62 16.10 3.51
N THR A 167 -10.59 17.22 4.25
CA THR A 167 -9.55 17.51 5.25
C THR A 167 -9.32 16.37 6.25
N PRO A 168 -10.36 15.78 6.89
CA PRO A 168 -10.17 14.87 8.01
C PRO A 168 -9.27 13.65 7.75
N LEU A 169 -9.34 13.09 6.54
CA LEU A 169 -8.65 11.86 6.15
C LEU A 169 -7.72 12.06 4.95
N PHE A 170 -7.42 13.31 4.58
CA PHE A 170 -6.59 13.60 3.41
C PHE A 170 -5.21 12.91 3.48
N PRO A 171 -4.45 13.00 4.60
CA PRO A 171 -3.15 12.33 4.71
C PRO A 171 -3.26 10.81 4.60
N ALA A 172 -4.25 10.20 5.26
CA ALA A 172 -4.49 8.77 5.15
C ALA A 172 -4.85 8.37 3.71
N GLY A 173 -5.69 9.15 3.02
CA GLY A 173 -6.06 8.92 1.63
C GLY A 173 -4.84 8.90 0.70
N ALA A 174 -3.91 9.85 0.88
CA ALA A 174 -2.65 9.87 0.12
C ALA A 174 -1.80 8.62 0.38
N ALA A 175 -1.64 8.21 1.65
CA ALA A 175 -0.88 7.02 2.02
C ALA A 175 -1.55 5.72 1.53
N VAL A 176 -2.87 5.60 1.67
CA VAL A 176 -3.65 4.46 1.14
C VAL A 176 -3.51 4.38 -0.37
N GLY A 177 -3.61 5.51 -1.08
CA GLY A 177 -3.38 5.57 -2.52
C GLY A 177 -2.00 5.06 -2.93
N ALA A 178 -0.95 5.48 -2.22
CA ALA A 178 0.41 4.99 -2.43
C ALA A 178 0.55 3.48 -2.15
N MET A 179 -0.10 2.96 -1.10
CA MET A 179 -0.13 1.52 -0.79
C MET A 179 -0.84 0.72 -1.88
N LEU A 180 -2.01 1.18 -2.34
CA LEU A 180 -2.77 0.53 -3.40
C LEU A 180 -1.99 0.52 -4.72
N MET A 181 -1.34 1.64 -5.04
CA MET A 181 -0.42 1.74 -6.16
C MET A 181 0.71 0.70 -6.04
N LEU A 182 1.37 0.61 -4.88
CA LEU A 182 2.45 -0.34 -4.64
C LEU A 182 1.98 -1.79 -4.80
N ILE A 183 0.84 -2.14 -4.19
CA ILE A 183 0.23 -3.48 -4.28
C ILE A 183 -0.13 -3.82 -5.73
N ALA A 184 -0.85 -2.94 -6.42
CA ALA A 184 -1.30 -3.16 -7.79
C ALA A 184 -0.12 -3.36 -8.75
N ASN A 185 0.90 -2.51 -8.67
CA ASN A 185 2.09 -2.62 -9.51
C ASN A 185 2.90 -3.90 -9.19
N GLY A 186 3.02 -4.28 -7.92
CA GLY A 186 3.69 -5.52 -7.52
C GLY A 186 2.99 -6.76 -8.04
N LEU A 187 1.66 -6.83 -7.90
CA LEU A 187 0.84 -7.93 -8.43
C LEU A 187 0.87 -7.99 -9.96
N ALA A 188 0.79 -6.84 -10.64
CA ALA A 188 0.88 -6.77 -12.09
C ALA A 188 2.26 -7.24 -12.60
N ALA A 189 3.35 -6.79 -11.97
CA ALA A 189 4.70 -7.21 -12.30
C ALA A 189 4.91 -8.72 -12.09
N GLN A 190 4.46 -9.25 -10.94
CA GLN A 190 4.49 -10.68 -10.66
C GLN A 190 3.70 -11.47 -11.72
N GLY A 191 2.47 -11.05 -12.04
CA GLY A 191 1.64 -11.71 -13.06
C GLY A 191 2.27 -11.69 -14.46
N LEU A 192 2.94 -10.60 -14.84
CA LEU A 192 3.65 -10.51 -16.12
C LEU A 192 4.88 -11.44 -16.16
N LEU A 193 5.62 -11.54 -15.06
CA LEU A 193 6.78 -12.44 -14.94
C LEU A 193 6.39 -13.91 -14.86
N GLU A 194 5.23 -14.22 -14.26
CA GLU A 194 4.63 -15.56 -14.29
C GLU A 194 4.31 -15.99 -15.72
N ARG A 195 3.65 -15.12 -16.50
CA ARG A 195 3.33 -15.39 -17.92
C ARG A 195 4.56 -15.59 -18.80
N THR A 196 5.66 -14.92 -18.48
CA THR A 196 6.90 -14.98 -19.28
C THR A 196 7.90 -16.02 -18.77
N GLY A 197 7.58 -16.76 -17.70
CA GLY A 197 8.48 -17.76 -17.10
C GLY A 197 9.74 -17.17 -16.46
N ARG A 198 9.78 -15.86 -16.20
CA ARG A 198 10.95 -15.13 -15.65
C ARG A 198 10.83 -14.83 -14.16
N HIS A 199 9.85 -15.44 -13.49
CA HIS A 199 9.63 -15.25 -12.06
C HIS A 199 10.66 -16.04 -11.23
N ARG A 200 11.17 -15.43 -10.17
CA ARG A 200 12.03 -16.13 -9.19
C ARG A 200 11.26 -16.79 -8.06
N ARG A 201 10.18 -16.15 -7.65
CA ARG A 201 9.28 -16.62 -6.61
C ARG A 201 8.10 -17.35 -7.25
N GLY A 202 7.67 -18.46 -6.65
CA GLY A 202 6.37 -19.07 -6.97
C GLY A 202 5.19 -18.14 -6.72
N ARG A 203 4.00 -18.55 -7.18
CA ARG A 203 2.78 -17.75 -7.12
C ARG A 203 2.43 -17.31 -5.70
N LEU A 204 2.00 -16.06 -5.56
CA LEU A 204 1.51 -15.52 -4.28
C LEU A 204 0.11 -16.07 -3.96
N ASP A 205 -0.04 -16.69 -2.81
CA ASP A 205 -1.35 -17.01 -2.26
C ASP A 205 -1.96 -15.76 -1.61
N LEU A 206 -2.85 -15.10 -2.35
CA LEU A 206 -3.61 -13.94 -1.88
C LEU A 206 -4.91 -14.34 -1.14
N ALA A 207 -5.34 -15.60 -1.24
CA ALA A 207 -6.53 -16.07 -0.54
C ALA A 207 -6.18 -16.41 0.92
N GLY A 208 -4.99 -16.98 1.16
CA GLY A 208 -4.45 -17.32 2.48
C GLY A 208 -3.73 -16.18 3.21
N LEU A 209 -4.11 -14.91 2.99
CA LEU A 209 -3.50 -13.78 3.71
C LEU A 209 -3.81 -13.86 5.22
N VAL A 210 -2.77 -14.11 6.02
CA VAL A 210 -2.79 -14.04 7.48
C VAL A 210 -1.76 -13.02 7.95
N LEU A 211 -2.24 -11.97 8.62
CA LEU A 211 -1.43 -10.90 9.18
C LEU A 211 -0.81 -11.35 10.52
N PRO A 212 0.42 -10.91 10.81
CA PRO A 212 1.04 -11.13 12.11
C PRO A 212 0.33 -10.31 13.19
N TRP A 213 0.32 -10.82 14.42
CA TRP A 213 -0.24 -10.15 15.60
C TRP A 213 0.30 -8.73 15.83
N GLY A 214 1.55 -8.46 15.43
CA GLY A 214 2.12 -7.10 15.49
C GLY A 214 1.32 -6.07 14.69
N SER A 215 0.67 -6.47 13.59
CA SER A 215 -0.22 -5.58 12.83
C SER A 215 -1.46 -5.20 13.64
N LEU A 216 -1.99 -6.14 14.44
CA LEU A 216 -3.17 -5.92 15.28
C LEU A 216 -2.82 -5.00 16.45
N ALA A 217 -1.67 -5.22 17.09
CA ALA A 217 -1.16 -4.34 18.14
C ALA A 217 -0.95 -2.91 17.63
N ALA A 218 -0.39 -2.75 16.43
CA ALA A 218 -0.21 -1.43 15.82
C ALA A 218 -1.54 -0.72 15.54
N LEU A 219 -2.52 -1.41 14.95
CA LEU A 219 -3.85 -0.85 14.72
C LEU A 219 -4.53 -0.44 16.04
N ALA A 220 -4.50 -1.32 17.05
CA ALA A 220 -5.08 -1.04 18.36
C ALA A 220 -4.42 0.17 19.02
N MET A 221 -3.09 0.28 18.93
CA MET A 221 -2.33 1.41 19.46
C MET A 221 -2.73 2.74 18.80
N PHE A 222 -2.80 2.81 17.47
CA PHE A 222 -3.22 4.04 16.78
C PHE A 222 -4.69 4.37 16.99
N ALA A 223 -5.57 3.36 17.04
CA ALA A 223 -6.98 3.56 17.35
C ALA A 223 -7.17 4.10 18.78
N ALA A 224 -6.47 3.53 19.77
CA ALA A 224 -6.48 4.03 21.13
C ALA A 224 -5.92 5.45 21.21
N ALA A 225 -4.81 5.74 20.54
CA ALA A 225 -4.24 7.09 20.45
C ALA A 225 -5.23 8.10 19.85
N ALA A 226 -6.00 7.70 18.82
CA ALA A 226 -7.01 8.56 18.20
C ALA A 226 -8.18 8.88 19.15
N LEU A 227 -8.47 7.99 20.12
CA LEU A 227 -9.55 8.20 21.09
C LEU A 227 -9.07 8.93 22.35
N LEU A 228 -7.84 8.66 22.79
CA LEU A 228 -7.33 9.06 24.11
C LEU A 228 -6.46 10.32 24.07
N LEU A 229 -5.83 10.65 22.94
CA LEU A 229 -4.99 11.83 22.84
C LEU A 229 -5.81 13.12 22.68
N GLY A 230 -5.22 14.24 23.11
CA GLY A 230 -5.76 15.59 22.95
C GLY A 230 -5.86 16.02 21.48
N GLU A 231 -6.57 17.13 21.23
CA GLU A 231 -6.97 17.56 19.88
C GLU A 231 -5.80 17.64 18.88
N GLY A 232 -4.63 18.14 19.31
CA GLY A 232 -3.46 18.26 18.43
C GLY A 232 -2.93 16.93 17.87
N TRP A 233 -2.93 15.85 18.66
CA TRP A 233 -2.39 14.55 18.22
C TRP A 233 -3.46 13.59 17.69
N ARG A 234 -4.73 13.84 18.03
CA ARG A 234 -5.88 13.05 17.57
C ARG A 234 -5.95 12.94 16.05
N TYR A 235 -5.70 14.04 15.34
CA TYR A 235 -5.74 14.08 13.89
C TYR A 235 -4.69 13.15 13.24
N ALA A 236 -3.45 13.18 13.74
CA ALA A 236 -2.38 12.31 13.28
C ALA A 236 -2.68 10.83 13.59
N ALA A 237 -3.08 10.53 14.83
CA ALA A 237 -3.40 9.18 15.27
C ALA A 237 -4.56 8.57 14.47
N ARG A 238 -5.63 9.34 14.17
CA ARG A 238 -6.74 8.91 13.33
C ARG A 238 -6.27 8.50 11.93
N ASN A 239 -5.44 9.33 11.30
CA ASN A 239 -4.94 9.04 9.96
C ASN A 239 -4.01 7.81 9.95
N LEU A 240 -3.16 7.64 10.97
CA LEU A 240 -2.32 6.45 11.12
C LEU A 240 -3.15 5.17 11.35
N ALA A 241 -4.23 5.26 12.14
CA ALA A 241 -5.15 4.14 12.35
C ALA A 241 -5.82 3.68 11.05
N VAL A 242 -6.25 4.63 10.20
CA VAL A 242 -6.83 4.30 8.88
C VAL A 242 -5.82 3.58 7.99
N VAL A 243 -4.57 4.05 7.93
CA VAL A 243 -3.52 3.38 7.16
C VAL A 243 -3.20 1.99 7.72
N ALA A 244 -3.11 1.85 9.05
CA ALA A 244 -2.90 0.57 9.71
C ALA A 244 -4.04 -0.43 9.49
N ALA A 245 -5.26 0.04 9.18
CA ALA A 245 -6.42 -0.78 8.88
C ALA A 245 -6.41 -1.40 7.48
N VAL A 246 -5.69 -0.82 6.52
CA VAL A 246 -5.68 -1.27 5.11
C VAL A 246 -5.28 -2.74 4.95
N PRO A 247 -4.22 -3.27 5.60
CA PRO A 247 -3.92 -4.70 5.55
C PRO A 247 -5.09 -5.58 5.99
N PHE A 248 -5.84 -5.17 7.02
CA PHE A 248 -6.98 -5.92 7.54
C PHE A 248 -8.15 -5.93 6.56
N PHE A 249 -8.36 -4.84 5.81
CA PHE A 249 -9.34 -4.83 4.73
C PHE A 249 -9.04 -5.93 3.69
N PHE A 250 -7.79 -6.06 3.24
CA PHE A 250 -7.39 -7.13 2.31
C PHE A 250 -7.53 -8.53 2.92
N GLN A 251 -7.18 -8.69 4.20
CA GLN A 251 -7.40 -9.96 4.91
C GLN A 251 -8.89 -10.31 4.97
N GLY A 252 -9.74 -9.34 5.28
CA GLY A 252 -11.21 -9.49 5.30
C GLY A 252 -11.79 -9.87 3.94
N LEU A 253 -11.30 -9.29 2.84
CA LEU A 253 -11.66 -9.71 1.48
C LEU A 253 -11.31 -11.19 1.22
N GLY A 254 -10.19 -11.67 1.78
CA GLY A 254 -9.81 -13.08 1.73
C GLY A 254 -10.82 -13.98 2.47
N VAL A 255 -11.32 -13.54 3.63
CA VAL A 255 -12.36 -14.24 4.38
C VAL A 255 -13.66 -14.27 3.58
N VAL A 256 -14.11 -13.13 3.04
CA VAL A 256 -15.30 -13.06 2.17
C VAL A 256 -15.19 -14.04 1.00
N HIS A 257 -14.04 -14.08 0.31
CA HIS A 257 -13.81 -15.05 -0.76
C HIS A 257 -13.92 -16.50 -0.30
N THR A 258 -13.39 -16.82 0.88
CA THR A 258 -13.43 -18.19 1.43
C THR A 258 -14.85 -18.59 1.81
N LEU A 259 -15.62 -17.68 2.39
CA LEU A 259 -17.02 -17.91 2.75
C LEU A 259 -17.90 -18.07 1.50
N VAL A 260 -17.75 -17.17 0.52
CA VAL A 260 -18.56 -17.17 -0.71
C VAL A 260 -18.33 -18.42 -1.55
N ARG A 261 -17.11 -18.98 -1.55
CA ARG A 261 -16.78 -20.23 -2.26
C ARG A 261 -17.62 -21.44 -1.84
N ARG A 262 -18.29 -21.39 -0.70
CA ARG A 262 -19.16 -22.46 -0.19
C ARG A 262 -20.60 -22.39 -0.71
N LEU A 263 -20.97 -21.29 -1.36
CA LEU A 263 -22.30 -21.08 -1.89
C LEU A 263 -22.44 -21.72 -3.27
N ALA A 264 -23.69 -22.00 -3.69
CA ALA A 264 -23.97 -22.68 -4.96
C ALA A 264 -23.42 -21.92 -6.19
N ASN A 265 -23.44 -20.58 -6.17
CA ASN A 265 -22.98 -19.72 -7.27
C ASN A 265 -21.98 -18.64 -6.78
N PRO A 266 -20.74 -19.03 -6.44
CA PRO A 266 -19.78 -18.15 -5.79
C PRO A 266 -19.39 -16.94 -6.66
N LYS A 267 -19.32 -17.13 -8.00
CA LYS A 267 -19.00 -16.04 -8.94
C LYS A 267 -20.06 -14.94 -8.96
N LEU A 268 -21.34 -15.32 -8.96
CA LEU A 268 -22.45 -14.37 -8.98
C LEU A 268 -22.54 -13.59 -7.66
N VAL A 269 -22.39 -14.28 -6.53
CA VAL A 269 -22.40 -13.65 -5.21
C VAL A 269 -21.22 -12.69 -5.07
N LEU A 270 -20.03 -13.07 -5.53
CA LEU A 270 -18.87 -12.21 -5.48
C LEU A 270 -19.02 -10.98 -6.40
N ALA A 271 -19.59 -11.15 -7.59
CA ALA A 271 -19.92 -10.03 -8.47
C ALA A 271 -20.90 -9.06 -7.79
N GLY A 272 -21.98 -9.59 -7.18
CA GLY A 272 -22.94 -8.78 -6.41
C GLY A 272 -22.29 -8.06 -5.22
N PHE A 273 -21.43 -8.75 -4.47
CA PHE A 273 -20.67 -8.17 -3.36
C PHE A 273 -19.82 -6.98 -3.83
N TYR A 274 -19.07 -7.12 -4.93
CA TYR A 274 -18.25 -6.02 -5.45
C TYR A 274 -19.08 -4.87 -6.03
N VAL A 275 -20.21 -5.16 -6.67
CA VAL A 275 -21.15 -4.13 -7.12
C VAL A 275 -21.73 -3.35 -5.95
N ALA A 276 -22.07 -4.02 -4.84
CA ALA A 276 -22.56 -3.37 -3.61
C ALA A 276 -21.44 -2.65 -2.83
N LEU A 277 -20.20 -3.12 -2.92
CA LEU A 277 -19.04 -2.53 -2.24
C LEU A 277 -18.80 -1.08 -2.68
N VAL A 278 -19.09 -0.73 -3.94
CA VAL A 278 -18.84 0.62 -4.46
C VAL A 278 -19.79 1.68 -3.86
N PRO A 279 -21.13 1.57 -3.96
CA PRO A 279 -22.05 2.57 -3.40
C PRO A 279 -22.06 2.57 -1.86
N PHE A 280 -21.79 1.44 -1.21
CA PHE A 280 -21.78 1.32 0.26
C PHE A 280 -20.37 1.26 0.83
N PHE A 281 -19.37 1.81 0.12
CA PHE A 281 -17.96 1.62 0.43
C PHE A 281 -17.60 1.89 1.88
N ALA A 282 -18.07 2.98 2.48
CA ALA A 282 -17.72 3.31 3.86
C ALA A 282 -18.14 2.20 4.85
N LEU A 283 -19.40 1.75 4.78
CA LEU A 283 -19.91 0.72 5.69
C LEU A 283 -19.36 -0.67 5.35
N ALA A 284 -19.30 -0.99 4.06
CA ALA A 284 -18.80 -2.27 3.59
C ALA A 284 -17.29 -2.42 3.87
N ALA A 285 -16.48 -1.38 3.66
CA ALA A 285 -15.06 -1.39 3.99
C ALA A 285 -14.84 -1.53 5.50
N LEU A 286 -15.66 -0.87 6.32
CA LEU A 286 -15.62 -1.04 7.77
C LEU A 286 -15.93 -2.49 8.18
N ALA A 287 -17.02 -3.07 7.66
CA ALA A 287 -17.41 -4.44 7.95
C ALA A 287 -16.35 -5.46 7.49
N VAL A 288 -15.79 -5.28 6.30
CA VAL A 288 -14.72 -6.13 5.75
C VAL A 288 -13.45 -6.00 6.58
N THR A 289 -13.08 -4.80 6.98
CA THR A 289 -11.92 -4.57 7.85
C THR A 289 -12.11 -5.22 9.20
N ALA A 290 -13.30 -5.09 9.81
CA ALA A 290 -13.64 -5.75 11.07
C ALA A 290 -13.54 -7.28 10.95
N LEU A 291 -14.03 -7.85 9.85
CA LEU A 291 -13.87 -9.29 9.57
C LEU A 291 -12.39 -9.69 9.48
N GLY A 292 -11.57 -8.84 8.86
CA GLY A 292 -10.11 -9.02 8.83
C GLY A 292 -9.49 -8.97 10.23
N VAL A 293 -9.90 -8.03 11.09
CA VAL A 293 -9.42 -7.95 12.49
C VAL A 293 -9.79 -9.21 13.26
N VAL A 294 -11.05 -9.66 13.17
CA VAL A 294 -11.52 -10.88 13.84
C VAL A 294 -10.76 -12.11 13.33
N GLU A 295 -10.46 -12.19 12.03
CA GLU A 295 -9.64 -13.28 11.48
C GLU A 295 -8.23 -13.31 12.06
N CYS A 296 -7.59 -12.15 12.25
CA CYS A 296 -6.25 -12.06 12.84
C CYS A 296 -6.25 -12.52 14.30
N TRP A 297 -7.31 -12.18 15.04
CA TRP A 297 -7.44 -12.47 16.46
C TRP A 297 -7.88 -13.92 16.73
N ALA A 298 -8.90 -14.41 16.03
CA ALA A 298 -9.59 -15.67 16.33
C ALA A 298 -9.22 -16.84 15.40
N GLY A 299 -8.56 -16.58 14.27
CA GLY A 299 -8.25 -17.60 13.26
C GLY A 299 -9.51 -18.26 12.71
N LEU A 300 -10.51 -17.48 12.31
CA LEU A 300 -11.83 -18.00 11.90
C LEU A 300 -11.70 -19.02 10.77
N ARG A 301 -10.77 -18.85 9.81
CA ARG A 301 -10.57 -19.83 8.73
C ARG A 301 -10.08 -21.19 9.20
N GLN A 302 -9.24 -21.27 10.23
CA GLN A 302 -8.79 -22.56 10.80
C GLN A 302 -9.94 -23.27 11.50
N ARG A 303 -10.84 -22.53 12.16
CA ARG A 303 -11.99 -23.10 12.89
C ARG A 303 -13.13 -23.51 11.95
N VAL A 304 -13.37 -22.73 10.90
CA VAL A 304 -14.43 -22.97 9.92
C VAL A 304 -13.98 -23.98 8.84
N GLY A 305 -12.67 -24.27 8.75
CA GLY A 305 -12.05 -25.24 7.84
C GLY A 305 -11.83 -26.66 8.40
N GLY A 306 -12.06 -26.91 9.69
CA GLY A 306 -11.72 -28.19 10.36
C GLY A 306 -10.24 -28.26 10.76
N PRO A 307 -9.86 -29.07 11.78
CA PRO A 307 -8.61 -28.90 12.49
C PRO A 307 -7.42 -29.44 11.69
N ALA A 308 -6.34 -28.65 11.57
CA ALA A 308 -5.01 -29.17 11.26
C ALA A 308 -3.89 -28.30 11.83
N VAL A 309 -3.17 -28.95 12.76
CA VAL A 309 -1.77 -28.79 13.20
C VAL A 309 -1.41 -27.55 14.03
N LYS A 310 -1.04 -27.83 15.28
CA LYS A 310 -0.42 -26.92 16.26
C LYS A 310 0.85 -26.30 15.68
N GLU A 311 1.00 -24.99 15.84
CA GLU A 311 2.29 -24.33 15.73
C GLU A 311 3.12 -24.70 16.97
N ASP A 312 4.21 -25.42 16.78
CA ASP A 312 5.27 -25.56 17.78
C ASP A 312 6.18 -24.33 17.72
N GLY A 313 6.32 -23.67 18.88
CA GLY A 313 7.54 -22.96 19.36
C GLY A 313 8.10 -21.81 18.54
#